data_AF-C0NVL9-F1
#
_entry.id   AF-C0NVL9-F1
#
_cell.length_a   1.000
_cell.length_b   1.000
_cell.length_c   1.000
_cell.angle_alpha   90.00
_cell.angle_beta   90.00
_cell.angle_gamma   90.00
#
_symmetry.space_group_name_H-M   'P 1'
#
loop_
_entity.id
_entity.type
_entity.pdbx_description
1 polymer ?
#
loop_
_entity_poly.entity_id
_entity_poly.type
_entity_poly.pdbx_seq_one_letter_code
_entity_poly.pdbx_strand_id
1 'polypeptide(L)'
;MQCFVYLIASACINVILSVTALESSKEHQPAARDLQQLVNNLRTDPNGLFHIGNDGILRSYDKDNNVIDYARLDSAELKSLAKRYSKDEENLIALWENADSSMIDEAQIWSPEPLKNSMSLGASAVSPNVDQLANMIAVDWVAIDILTVKLKIHIVTIVFMME
;
A
#
# COMPACT_ATOMS: atom_id res chain seq x y z
N MET A 1 -34.84 -21.53 -35.19
CA MET A 1 -34.92 -20.27 -34.42
C MET A 1 -34.37 -20.44 -32.99
N GLN A 2 -34.81 -21.45 -32.22
CA GLN A 2 -34.35 -21.71 -30.84
C GLN A 2 -32.82 -21.78 -30.66
N CYS A 3 -32.10 -22.57 -31.50
CA CYS A 3 -30.65 -22.74 -31.33
C CYS A 3 -29.85 -21.45 -31.52
N PHE A 4 -30.34 -20.50 -32.32
CA PHE A 4 -29.65 -19.24 -32.56
C PHE A 4 -29.71 -18.36 -31.30
N VAL A 5 -30.88 -18.31 -30.63
CA VAL A 5 -31.08 -17.57 -29.37
C VAL A 5 -30.17 -18.07 -28.25
N TYR A 6 -29.94 -19.39 -28.15
CA TYR A 6 -29.04 -19.96 -27.15
C TYR A 6 -27.57 -19.62 -27.38
N LEU A 7 -27.13 -19.53 -28.64
CA LEU A 7 -25.74 -19.23 -28.99
C LEU A 7 -25.38 -17.77 -28.64
N ILE A 8 -26.29 -16.83 -28.91
CA ILE A 8 -26.14 -15.42 -28.48
C ILE A 8 -26.20 -15.28 -26.95
N ALA A 9 -27.14 -15.96 -26.27
CA ALA A 9 -27.24 -15.88 -24.82
C ALA A 9 -25.99 -16.42 -24.10
N SER A 10 -25.44 -17.55 -24.55
CA SER A 10 -24.21 -18.14 -24.01
C SER A 10 -22.98 -17.26 -24.25
N ALA A 11 -22.88 -16.65 -25.44
CA ALA A 11 -21.82 -15.68 -25.72
C ALA A 11 -21.89 -14.46 -24.79
N CYS A 12 -23.10 -13.93 -24.54
CA CYS A 12 -23.30 -12.82 -23.62
C CYS A 12 -22.91 -13.14 -22.18
N ILE A 13 -23.23 -14.35 -21.68
CA ILE A 13 -22.85 -14.78 -20.32
C ILE A 13 -21.33 -14.88 -20.18
N ASN A 14 -20.64 -15.42 -21.18
CA ASN A 14 -19.18 -15.53 -21.15
C ASN A 14 -18.48 -14.15 -21.23
N VAL A 15 -19.05 -13.19 -21.96
CA VAL A 15 -18.56 -11.81 -22.00
C VAL A 15 -18.78 -11.11 -20.66
N ILE A 16 -19.91 -11.31 -20.00
CA ILE A 16 -20.16 -10.72 -18.67
C ILE A 16 -19.21 -11.33 -17.62
N LEU A 17 -18.94 -12.65 -17.69
CA LEU A 17 -17.98 -13.32 -16.82
C LEU A 17 -16.55 -12.81 -17.00
N SER A 18 -16.11 -12.52 -18.24
CA SER A 18 -14.77 -11.96 -18.47
C SER A 18 -14.67 -10.50 -18.03
N VAL A 19 -15.74 -9.71 -18.14
CA VAL A 19 -15.76 -8.32 -17.64
C VAL A 19 -15.66 -8.26 -16.11
N THR A 20 -16.33 -9.15 -15.37
CA THR A 20 -16.23 -9.18 -13.90
C THR A 20 -14.90 -9.71 -13.36
N ALA A 21 -14.04 -10.31 -14.20
CA ALA A 21 -12.70 -10.71 -13.79
C ALA A 21 -11.71 -9.52 -13.79
N LEU A 22 -12.05 -8.40 -14.45
CA LEU A 22 -11.14 -7.26 -14.59
C LEU A 22 -11.11 -6.29 -13.39
N GLU A 23 -12.04 -6.39 -12.43
CA GLU A 23 -12.14 -5.38 -11.37
C GLU A 23 -11.44 -5.75 -10.05
N SER A 24 -10.67 -6.84 -10.01
CA SER A 24 -9.86 -7.18 -8.82
C SER A 24 -8.35 -7.13 -9.02
N SER A 25 -7.85 -6.73 -10.20
CA SER A 25 -6.56 -6.05 -10.22
C SER A 25 -6.84 -4.60 -9.87
N LYS A 26 -7.14 -4.35 -8.59
CA LYS A 26 -6.63 -3.13 -7.97
C LYS A 26 -5.15 -3.26 -8.21
N GLU A 27 -4.72 -2.57 -9.25
CA GLU A 27 -3.35 -2.47 -9.69
C GLU A 27 -2.56 -2.43 -8.40
N HIS A 28 -1.73 -3.45 -8.18
CA HIS A 28 -0.64 -3.37 -7.25
C HIS A 28 0.34 -2.36 -7.84
N GLN A 29 -0.13 -1.12 -8.13
CA GLN A 29 0.62 0.07 -7.84
C GLN A 29 1.19 -0.24 -6.47
N PRO A 30 2.52 -0.21 -6.29
CA PRO A 30 3.08 -0.21 -4.95
C PRO A 30 2.48 1.05 -4.33
N ALA A 31 1.31 0.89 -3.73
CA ALA A 31 0.60 1.90 -3.00
C ALA A 31 1.54 2.09 -1.84
N ALA A 32 2.39 3.11 -2.01
CA ALA A 32 3.39 3.53 -1.07
C ALA A 32 2.97 3.08 0.33
N ARG A 33 3.70 2.12 0.90
CA ARG A 33 3.37 1.58 2.21
C ARG A 33 3.09 2.78 3.11
N ASP A 34 1.92 2.80 3.74
CA ASP A 34 1.59 3.88 4.67
C ASP A 34 2.75 3.99 5.68
N LEU A 35 3.16 5.19 6.12
CA LEU A 35 4.17 5.29 7.19
C LEU A 35 3.82 4.41 8.36
N GLN A 36 2.52 4.25 8.63
CA GLN A 36 2.03 3.36 9.65
C GLN A 36 2.44 1.91 9.42
N GLN A 37 2.33 1.38 8.20
CA GLN A 37 2.79 0.03 7.88
C GLN A 37 4.31 -0.07 7.92
N LEU A 38 5.02 0.96 7.48
CA LEU A 38 6.48 1.03 7.57
C LEU A 38 6.94 1.00 9.04
N VAL A 39 6.37 1.86 9.87
CA VAL A 39 6.68 1.97 11.30
C VAL A 39 6.27 0.72 12.07
N ASN A 40 5.15 0.09 11.74
CA ASN A 40 4.75 -1.17 12.38
C ASN A 40 5.76 -2.31 12.16
N ASN A 41 6.51 -2.26 11.07
CA ASN A 41 7.55 -3.25 10.76
C ASN A 41 8.92 -2.86 11.33
N LEU A 42 9.07 -1.64 11.87
CA LEU A 42 10.31 -1.14 12.43
C LEU A 42 10.27 -1.17 13.95
N ARG A 43 11.41 -1.47 14.57
CA ARG A 43 11.59 -1.26 15.99
C ARG A 43 11.44 0.23 16.29
N THR A 44 10.61 0.52 17.27
CA THR A 44 10.21 1.88 17.63
C THR A 44 10.43 2.10 19.13
N ASP A 45 10.96 3.25 19.50
CA ASP A 45 10.98 3.71 20.88
C ASP A 45 9.81 4.69 21.12
N PRO A 46 9.03 4.54 22.20
CA PRO A 46 7.92 5.44 22.52
C PRO A 46 8.32 6.91 22.69
N ASN A 47 9.55 7.18 23.11
CA ASN A 47 10.14 8.51 23.26
C ASN A 47 11.11 8.85 22.11
N GLY A 48 11.10 8.03 21.07
CA GLY A 48 11.93 8.15 19.89
C GLY A 48 11.36 9.09 18.83
N LEU A 49 12.06 9.12 17.70
CA LEU A 49 11.65 9.85 16.50
C LEU A 49 11.94 9.03 15.25
N PHE A 50 11.17 9.31 14.21
CA PHE A 50 11.42 8.82 12.88
C PHE A 50 12.02 9.94 12.04
N HIS A 51 12.96 9.58 11.18
CA HIS A 51 13.64 10.53 10.31
C HIS A 51 13.79 9.98 8.92
N ILE A 52 13.46 10.77 7.90
CA ILE A 52 13.73 10.45 6.50
C ILE A 52 14.82 11.39 6.01
N GLY A 53 15.99 10.84 5.71
CA GLY A 53 17.12 11.60 5.18
C GLY A 53 16.91 11.99 3.72
N ASN A 54 17.84 12.80 3.19
CA ASN A 54 17.97 13.06 1.74
C ASN A 54 18.35 11.80 0.95
N ASP A 55 18.75 10.75 1.67
CA ASP A 55 19.24 9.47 1.21
C ASP A 55 18.10 8.46 0.98
N GLY A 56 16.85 8.87 1.24
CA GLY A 56 15.67 8.04 1.04
C GLY A 56 15.52 6.91 2.07
N ILE A 57 16.21 7.02 3.20
CA ILE A 57 16.14 6.01 4.27
C ILE A 57 15.35 6.57 5.45
N LEU A 58 14.30 5.84 5.82
CA LEU A 58 13.57 6.05 7.06
C LEU A 58 14.33 5.39 8.20
N ARG A 59 14.77 6.17 9.19
CA ARG A 59 15.45 5.70 10.39
C ARG A 59 14.57 5.90 11.61
N SER A 60 14.58 4.90 12.48
CA SER A 60 13.97 4.96 13.80
C SER A 60 15.05 5.24 14.83
N TYR A 61 14.83 6.23 15.68
CA TYR A 61 15.76 6.63 16.74
C TYR A 61 15.17 6.40 18.12
N ASP A 62 16.02 6.05 19.08
CA ASP A 62 15.65 6.06 20.50
C ASP A 62 15.69 7.48 21.11
N LYS A 63 15.36 7.57 22.40
CA LYS A 63 15.41 8.83 23.18
C LYS A 63 16.80 9.48 23.23
N ASP A 64 17.87 8.71 23.02
CA ASP A 64 19.26 9.14 23.09
C ASP A 64 19.81 9.47 21.68
N ASN A 65 18.94 9.47 20.65
CA ASN A 65 19.25 9.65 19.23
C ASN A 65 20.16 8.57 18.63
N ASN A 66 20.11 7.33 19.15
CA ASN A 66 20.73 6.20 18.46
C ASN A 66 19.77 5.63 17.42
N VAL A 67 20.28 5.30 16.24
CA VAL A 67 19.51 4.55 15.24
C VAL A 67 19.27 3.14 15.79
N ILE A 68 18.01 2.74 15.93
CA ILE A 68 17.60 1.41 16.41
C ILE A 68 17.10 0.50 15.29
N ASP A 69 16.63 1.10 14.19
CA ASP A 69 16.15 0.41 13.01
C ASP A 69 16.09 1.32 11.79
N TYR A 70 15.93 0.74 10.61
CA TYR A 70 15.79 1.48 9.36
C TYR A 70 14.95 0.75 8.30
N ALA A 71 14.30 1.52 7.43
CA ALA A 71 13.68 1.04 6.21
C ALA A 71 14.19 1.84 5.01
N ARG A 72 14.54 1.13 3.94
CA ARG A 72 14.81 1.73 2.64
C ARG A 72 13.47 2.05 1.98
N LEU A 73 13.31 3.29 1.53
CA LEU A 73 12.13 3.74 0.80
C LEU A 73 12.45 3.86 -0.68
N ASP A 74 11.46 3.57 -1.51
CA ASP A 74 11.52 3.82 -2.95
C ASP A 74 11.00 5.23 -3.31
N SER A 75 11.19 5.64 -4.56
CA SER A 75 10.75 6.96 -5.04
C SER A 75 9.23 7.17 -4.96
N ALA A 76 8.43 6.11 -5.15
CA ALA A 76 6.98 6.20 -5.07
C ALA A 76 6.51 6.38 -3.63
N GLU A 77 7.16 5.68 -2.70
CA GLU A 77 6.97 5.80 -1.26
C GLU A 77 7.30 7.23 -0.80
N LEU A 78 8.50 7.72 -1.11
CA LEU A 78 8.93 9.08 -0.74
C LEU A 78 7.95 10.16 -1.25
N LYS A 79 7.46 10.06 -2.48
CA LYS A 79 6.47 11.00 -3.03
C LYS A 79 5.14 10.97 -2.26
N SER A 80 4.66 9.78 -1.93
CA SER A 80 3.43 9.62 -1.13
C SER A 80 3.58 10.23 0.27
N LEU A 81 4.76 10.08 0.87
CA LEU A 81 5.09 10.68 2.17
C LEU A 81 5.16 12.20 2.12
N ALA A 82 5.81 12.75 1.10
CA ALA A 82 5.87 14.19 0.86
C ALA A 82 4.46 14.79 0.80
N LYS A 83 3.58 14.18 0.01
CA LYS A 83 2.20 14.62 -0.18
C LYS A 83 1.37 14.59 1.11
N ARG A 84 1.60 13.60 1.98
CA ARG A 84 0.78 13.41 3.18
C ARG A 84 1.24 14.29 4.35
N TYR A 85 2.55 14.44 4.53
CA TYR A 85 3.10 15.01 5.76
C TYR A 85 3.81 16.35 5.56
N SER A 86 4.07 16.77 4.33
CA SER A 86 4.65 18.08 4.04
C SER A 86 3.61 19.01 3.43
N LYS A 87 3.67 20.28 3.84
CA LYS A 87 2.97 21.37 3.15
C LYS A 87 3.74 21.86 1.92
N ASP A 88 5.03 21.54 1.85
CA ASP A 88 5.95 21.88 0.78
C ASP A 88 6.38 20.56 0.09
N GLU A 89 5.41 19.94 -0.59
CA GLU A 89 5.57 18.66 -1.27
C GLU A 89 6.65 18.73 -2.35
N GLU A 90 6.62 19.79 -3.17
CA GLU A 90 7.51 19.97 -4.32
C GLU A 90 8.98 20.04 -3.90
N ASN A 91 9.29 20.77 -2.83
CA ASN A 91 10.64 20.89 -2.31
C ASN A 91 11.15 19.56 -1.71
N LEU A 92 10.30 18.83 -0.98
CA LEU A 92 10.68 17.51 -0.47
C LEU A 92 10.89 16.48 -1.58
N ILE A 93 10.02 16.47 -2.60
CA ILE A 93 10.19 15.59 -3.76
C ILE A 93 11.47 15.93 -4.50
N ALA A 94 11.79 17.21 -4.69
CA ALA A 94 13.04 17.64 -5.31
C ALA A 94 14.27 17.22 -4.48
N LEU A 95 14.20 17.30 -3.15
CA LEU A 95 15.27 16.81 -2.26
C LEU A 95 15.49 15.30 -2.39
N TRP A 96 14.42 14.53 -2.63
CA TRP A 96 14.45 13.07 -2.75
C TRP A 96 14.55 12.55 -4.19
N GLU A 97 14.57 13.43 -5.20
CA GLU A 97 14.60 13.01 -6.61
C GLU A 97 15.83 12.16 -6.94
N ASN A 98 16.96 12.49 -6.32
CA ASN A 98 18.24 11.78 -6.49
C ASN A 98 18.51 10.77 -5.37
N ALA A 99 17.55 10.52 -4.47
CA ALA A 99 17.72 9.59 -3.38
C ALA A 99 17.70 8.15 -3.91
N ASP A 100 18.87 7.52 -4.01
CA ASP A 100 18.97 6.08 -4.23
C ASP A 100 19.34 5.37 -2.94
N SER A 101 18.31 4.91 -2.25
CA SER A 101 18.49 4.19 -0.99
C SER A 101 19.23 2.87 -1.17
N SER A 102 19.35 2.31 -2.39
CA SER A 102 20.05 1.04 -2.65
C SER A 102 21.57 1.16 -2.72
N MET A 103 22.10 2.36 -3.03
CA MET A 103 23.53 2.61 -3.16
C MET A 103 24.23 2.86 -1.81
N ILE A 104 23.47 2.91 -0.71
CA ILE A 104 23.99 3.28 0.60
C ILE A 104 24.41 2.04 1.38
N ASP A 105 25.67 2.04 1.81
CA ASP A 105 26.25 1.04 2.68
C ASP A 105 25.60 1.02 4.06
N GLU A 106 25.38 -0.18 4.61
CA GLU A 106 24.72 -0.36 5.90
C GLU A 106 25.44 0.36 7.05
N ALA A 107 26.77 0.43 7.01
CA ALA A 107 27.56 1.17 8.01
C ALA A 107 27.19 2.67 8.07
N GLN A 108 26.90 3.28 6.91
CA GLN A 108 26.46 4.67 6.83
C GLN A 108 25.00 4.84 7.26
N ILE A 109 24.19 3.79 7.19
CA ILE A 109 22.80 3.82 7.66
C ILE A 109 22.77 3.97 9.19
N TRP A 110 23.59 3.19 9.90
CA TRP A 110 23.67 3.21 11.36
C TRP A 110 24.41 4.44 11.93
N SER A 111 25.27 5.08 11.13
CA SER A 111 25.97 6.31 11.49
C SER A 111 25.74 7.41 10.44
N PRO A 112 24.53 7.99 10.37
CA PRO A 112 24.20 8.98 9.37
C PRO A 112 25.01 10.28 9.55
N GLU A 113 25.23 10.97 8.45
CA GLU A 113 25.74 12.35 8.48
C GLU A 113 24.75 13.29 9.21
N PRO A 114 25.22 14.42 9.77
CA PRO A 114 24.37 15.35 10.48
C PRO A 114 23.15 15.76 9.66
N LEU A 115 21.98 15.72 10.28
CA LEU A 115 20.67 16.01 9.71
C LEU A 115 20.68 17.34 8.93
N LYS A 116 20.78 17.27 7.60
CA LYS A 116 20.59 18.43 6.72
C LYS A 116 19.45 18.11 5.77
N ASN A 117 18.55 19.08 5.59
CA ASN A 117 17.46 19.06 4.61
C ASN A 117 16.67 17.76 4.65
N SER A 118 15.93 17.55 5.74
CA SER A 118 15.30 16.27 6.01
C SER A 118 13.98 16.41 6.76
N MET A 119 13.25 15.30 6.82
CA MET A 119 11.94 15.25 7.42
C MET A 119 11.99 14.45 8.73
N SER A 120 11.59 15.08 9.83
CA SER A 120 11.47 14.43 11.14
C SER A 120 10.01 14.28 11.53
N LEU A 121 9.64 13.10 12.00
CA LEU A 121 8.31 12.73 12.47
C LEU A 121 8.45 12.26 13.91
N GLY A 122 7.69 12.83 14.83
CA GLY A 122 7.62 12.29 16.18
C GLY A 122 6.96 10.91 16.17
N ALA A 123 7.41 9.98 17.03
CA ALA A 123 6.76 8.68 17.18
C ALA A 123 5.24 8.80 17.46
N SER A 124 4.84 9.85 18.21
CA SER A 124 3.44 10.16 18.50
C SER A 124 2.62 10.52 17.25
N ALA A 125 3.23 11.14 16.23
CA ALA A 125 2.55 11.47 14.98
C ALA A 125 2.26 10.23 14.10
N VAL A 126 2.94 9.12 14.38
CA VAL A 126 2.76 7.82 13.70
C VAL A 126 2.02 6.82 14.61
N SER A 127 1.21 7.31 15.56
CA SER A 127 0.34 6.42 16.33
C SER A 127 -0.56 5.62 15.37
N PRO A 128 -0.69 4.28 15.53
CA PRO A 128 -1.55 3.47 14.71
C PRO A 128 -2.98 3.99 14.80
N ASN A 129 -3.51 4.51 13.70
CA ASN A 129 -4.92 4.82 13.65
C ASN A 129 -5.65 3.47 13.56
N VAL A 130 -6.26 3.05 14.66
CA VAL A 130 -7.00 1.80 14.79
C VAL A 130 -8.09 1.68 13.70
N ASP A 131 -8.50 2.80 13.10
CA ASP A 131 -9.46 2.87 11.99
C ASP A 131 -9.00 2.14 10.70
N GLN A 132 -7.69 2.07 10.40
CA GLN A 132 -7.23 1.35 9.19
C GLN A 132 -7.37 -0.17 9.33
N LEU A 133 -7.24 -0.70 10.55
CA LEU A 133 -7.44 -2.13 10.80
C LEU A 133 -8.90 -2.52 10.53
N ALA A 134 -9.85 -1.65 10.87
CA ALA A 134 -11.27 -1.84 10.59
C ALA A 134 -11.55 -1.92 9.07
N ASN A 135 -10.84 -1.12 8.27
CA ASN A 135 -10.97 -1.17 6.81
C ASN A 135 -10.34 -2.41 6.18
N MET A 136 -9.30 -3.01 6.79
CA MET A 136 -8.73 -4.25 6.26
C MET A 136 -9.65 -5.46 6.50
N ILE A 137 -10.38 -5.44 7.63
CA ILE A 137 -11.42 -6.44 7.90
C ILE A 137 -12.60 -6.27 6.93
N ALA A 138 -12.90 -5.04 6.48
CA ALA A 138 -14.01 -4.77 5.57
C ALA A 138 -13.83 -5.37 4.16
N VAL A 139 -12.58 -5.53 3.67
CA VAL A 139 -12.32 -6.05 2.31
C VAL A 139 -12.70 -7.53 2.18
N ASP A 140 -12.53 -8.30 3.26
CA ASP A 140 -12.81 -9.75 3.26
C ASP A 140 -14.31 -10.04 3.07
N TRP A 141 -15.20 -9.19 3.62
CA TRP A 141 -16.65 -9.33 3.44
C TRP A 141 -17.08 -9.09 1.99
N VAL A 142 -16.47 -8.12 1.29
CA VAL A 142 -16.81 -7.83 -0.12
C VAL A 142 -16.42 -9.00 -1.03
N ALA A 143 -15.27 -9.64 -0.78
CA ALA A 143 -14.84 -10.81 -1.53
C ALA A 143 -15.78 -12.01 -1.32
N ILE A 144 -16.26 -12.21 -0.08
CA ILE A 144 -17.24 -13.26 0.26
C ILE A 144 -18.57 -13.02 -0.47
N ASP A 145 -19.04 -11.78 -0.56
CA ASP A 145 -20.28 -11.44 -1.27
C ASP A 145 -20.18 -11.73 -2.78
N ILE A 146 -19.06 -11.38 -3.41
CA ILE A 146 -18.83 -11.63 -4.84
C ILE A 146 -18.81 -13.14 -5.13
N LEU A 147 -18.15 -13.95 -4.29
CA LEU A 147 -18.11 -15.41 -4.45
C LEU A 147 -19.51 -16.02 -4.32
N THR A 148 -20.31 -15.53 -3.37
CA THR A 148 -21.67 -16.01 -3.13
C THR A 148 -22.59 -15.69 -4.31
N VAL A 149 -22.44 -14.51 -4.93
CA VAL A 149 -23.20 -14.12 -6.13
C VAL A 149 -22.81 -15.00 -7.33
N LYS A 150 -21.51 -15.25 -7.54
CA LYS A 150 -21.03 -16.14 -8.62
C LYS A 150 -21.61 -17.55 -8.48
N LEU A 151 -21.63 -18.10 -7.27
CA LEU A 151 -22.18 -19.43 -7.02
C LEU A 151 -23.69 -19.50 -7.31
N LYS A 152 -24.46 -18.47 -6.91
CA LYS A 152 -25.91 -18.40 -7.19
C LYS A 152 -26.21 -18.33 -8.69
N ILE A 153 -25.50 -17.51 -9.46
CA ILE A 153 -25.69 -17.39 -10.92
C ILE A 153 -25.40 -18.73 -11.61
N HIS A 154 -24.35 -19.44 -11.17
CA HIS A 154 -23.98 -20.72 -11.76
C HIS A 154 -25.03 -21.80 -11.49
N ILE A 155 -25.62 -21.83 -10.28
CA ILE A 155 -26.70 -22.75 -9.93
C ILE A 155 -27.94 -22.48 -10.78
N VAL A 156 -28.35 -21.21 -10.94
CA VAL A 156 -29.52 -20.85 -11.77
C VAL A 156 -29.32 -21.30 -13.23
N THR A 157 -28.12 -21.12 -13.78
CA THR A 157 -27.80 -21.55 -15.15
C THR A 157 -27.90 -23.07 -15.32
N ILE A 158 -27.42 -23.83 -14.34
CA ILE A 158 -27.47 -25.31 -14.38
C ILE A 158 -28.92 -25.80 -14.30
N VAL A 159 -29.73 -25.23 -13.39
CA VAL A 159 -31.15 -25.61 -13.27
C VAL A 159 -31.90 -25.33 -14.57
N PHE A 160 -31.66 -24.19 -15.22
CA PHE A 160 -32.29 -23.83 -16.49
C PHE A 160 -31.83 -24.68 -17.68
N MET A 161 -30.71 -25.41 -17.58
CA MET A 161 -30.28 -26.40 -18.59
C MET A 161 -30.89 -27.79 -18.38
N MET A 162 -31.43 -28.08 -17.19
CA MET A 162 -32.00 -29.39 -16.86
C MET A 162 -33.52 -29.48 -17.09
N GLU A 163 -34.19 -28.35 -17.32
CA GLU A 163 -35.62 -28.24 -17.61
C GLU A 163 -35.85 -28.00 -19.11
#